data_AF-M6GAC6-F1
#
_entry.id   AF-M6GAC6-F1
#
_cell.length_a   1.000
_cell.length_b   1.000
_cell.length_c   1.000
_cell.angle_alpha   90.00
_cell.angle_beta   90.00
_cell.angle_gamma   90.00
#
_symmetry.space_group_name_H-M   'P 1'
#
loop_
_entity.id
_entity.type
_entity.pdbx_description
1 polymer ?
#
loop_
_entity_poly.entity_id
_entity_poly.type
_entity_poly.pdbx_seq_one_letter_code
_entity_poly.pdbx_strand_id
1 'polypeptide(L)'
;MKTLRFKTILFIGIVSFLFESCIYRDIRVPGLSTNYTQYILNSEDFQILGTVETEGVYTSWLLLWVTGETGYKELLDKSKALGGDEIINYRFEIEETSILLVIWNRIRWKATAYAIKYREKLKTLT
;
A
#
# COMPACT_ATOMS: atom_id res chain seq x y z
N MET A 1 -19.99 45.17 -1.76
CA MET A 1 -19.49 43.78 -1.60
C MET A 1 -20.52 43.00 -0.80
N LYS A 2 -21.30 42.16 -1.47
CA LYS A 2 -22.40 41.39 -0.88
C LYS A 2 -21.81 40.34 0.07
N THR A 3 -22.10 40.50 1.36
CA THR A 3 -22.17 39.46 2.40
C THR A 3 -21.66 38.10 1.92
N LEU A 4 -20.39 37.79 2.18
CA LEU A 4 -19.92 36.41 2.19
C LEU A 4 -20.79 35.72 3.24
N ARG A 5 -21.81 34.99 2.78
CA ARG A 5 -22.94 34.59 3.62
C ARG A 5 -22.39 33.70 4.73
N PHE A 6 -22.72 34.01 5.98
CA PHE A 6 -22.36 33.22 7.16
C PHE A 6 -22.60 31.71 6.96
N LYS A 7 -23.62 31.35 6.18
CA LYS A 7 -23.92 29.98 5.73
C LYS A 7 -22.77 29.31 4.97
N THR A 8 -22.05 30.04 4.12
CA THR A 8 -20.89 29.56 3.38
C THR A 8 -19.69 29.33 4.30
N ILE A 9 -19.46 30.22 5.27
CA ILE A 9 -18.39 30.06 6.28
C ILE A 9 -18.70 28.87 7.19
N LEU A 10 -19.95 28.75 7.65
CA LEU A 10 -20.43 27.65 8.46
C LEU A 10 -20.33 26.32 7.70
N PHE A 11 -20.68 26.32 6.41
CA PHE A 11 -20.56 25.14 5.55
C PHE A 11 -19.11 24.71 5.38
N ILE A 12 -18.19 25.65 5.15
CA ILE A 12 -16.74 25.36 5.09
C ILE A 12 -16.26 24.81 6.43
N GLY A 13 -16.67 25.40 7.56
CA GLY A 13 -16.30 24.91 8.89
C GLY A 13 -16.78 23.50 9.20
N ILE A 14 -18.03 23.17 8.84
CA ILE A 14 -18.61 21.83 9.02
C ILE A 14 -17.92 20.82 8.10
N VAL A 15 -17.63 21.18 6.85
CA VAL A 15 -16.90 20.33 5.90
C VAL A 15 -15.50 20.05 6.43
N SER A 16 -14.76 21.08 6.87
CA SER A 16 -13.42 20.90 7.47
C SER A 16 -13.45 20.00 8.71
N PHE A 17 -14.44 20.16 9.59
CA PHE A 17 -14.60 19.34 10.79
C PHE A 17 -14.92 17.86 10.47
N LEU A 18 -15.72 17.59 9.44
CA LEU A 18 -16.04 16.21 9.01
C LEU A 18 -14.84 15.51 8.35
N PHE A 19 -13.95 16.28 7.71
CA PHE A 19 -12.71 15.75 7.10
C PHE A 19 -11.54 15.61 8.07
N GLU A 20 -11.58 16.22 9.27
CA GLU A 20 -10.59 15.98 10.34
C GLU A 20 -10.56 14.51 10.79
N SER A 21 -11.65 13.76 10.65
CA SER A 21 -11.69 12.32 10.95
C SER A 21 -11.17 11.40 9.83
N CYS A 22 -10.86 11.94 8.64
CA CYS A 22 -10.11 11.23 7.60
C CYS A 22 -8.59 11.41 7.76
N ILE A 23 -8.15 12.01 8.87
CA ILE A 23 -6.74 12.04 9.26
C ILE A 23 -6.34 10.61 9.59
N TYR A 24 -5.66 9.97 8.63
CA TYR A 24 -4.99 8.70 8.79
C TYR A 24 -4.24 8.64 10.13
N ARG A 25 -4.76 7.88 11.08
CA ARG A 25 -4.30 7.90 12.47
C ARG A 25 -3.00 7.11 12.72
N ASP A 26 -2.46 6.48 11.67
CA ASP A 26 -1.25 5.65 11.71
C ASP A 26 -0.49 5.66 10.37
N ILE A 27 -0.32 6.82 9.73
CA ILE A 27 0.69 6.89 8.66
C ILE A 27 2.06 6.96 9.31
N ARG A 28 2.78 5.84 9.33
CA ARG A 28 4.24 5.89 9.44
C ARG A 28 4.77 6.42 8.11
N VAL A 29 4.86 7.74 7.99
CA VAL A 29 5.68 8.36 6.93
C VAL A 29 7.11 8.30 7.46
N PRO A 30 8.00 7.47 6.90
CA PRO A 30 9.40 7.58 7.24
C PRO A 30 9.86 8.99 6.85
N GLY A 31 10.15 9.82 7.85
CA GLY A 31 10.83 11.10 7.63
C GLY A 31 12.18 10.84 6.94
N LEU A 32 12.70 11.84 6.24
CA LEU A 32 14.02 11.79 5.58
C LEU A 32 15.14 11.65 6.63
N SER A 33 15.32 10.43 7.14
CA SER A 33 16.58 9.98 7.69
C SER A 33 17.44 9.62 6.49
N THR A 34 18.46 10.42 6.21
CA THR A 34 19.52 10.10 5.23
C THR A 34 20.42 8.98 5.77
N ASN A 35 19.84 7.85 6.16
CA ASN A 35 20.51 6.63 6.62
C ASN A 35 19.67 5.41 6.15
N TYR A 36 19.50 5.24 4.84
CA TYR A 36 18.92 4.02 4.30
C TYR A 36 19.91 2.86 4.54
N THR A 37 19.53 1.90 5.38
CA THR A 37 20.25 0.64 5.47
C THR A 37 19.85 -0.23 4.28
N GLN A 38 20.73 -0.32 3.29
CA GLN A 38 20.56 -1.25 2.18
C GLN A 38 21.36 -2.52 2.47
N TYR A 39 20.67 -3.65 2.54
CA TYR A 39 21.28 -4.96 2.55
C TYR A 39 21.41 -5.44 1.11
N ILE A 40 22.65 -5.64 0.65
CA ILE A 40 22.90 -6.27 -0.65
C ILE A 40 22.88 -7.77 -0.41
N LEU A 41 21.88 -8.45 -0.96
CA LEU A 41 21.74 -9.90 -0.89
C LEU A 41 22.19 -10.51 -2.22
N ASN A 42 23.04 -11.52 -2.14
CA ASN A 42 23.42 -12.33 -3.28
C ASN A 42 22.55 -13.58 -3.37
N SER A 43 22.52 -14.23 -4.53
CA SER A 43 21.77 -15.48 -4.75
C SER A 43 22.18 -16.62 -3.82
N GLU A 44 23.35 -16.52 -3.17
CA GLU A 44 23.84 -17.47 -2.18
C GLU A 44 23.17 -17.28 -0.80
N ASP A 45 22.69 -16.08 -0.48
CA ASP A 45 22.17 -15.74 0.85
C ASP A 45 20.73 -16.21 1.07
N PHE A 46 20.02 -16.55 -0.01
CA PHE A 46 18.62 -16.94 0.03
C PHE A 46 18.30 -18.09 -0.92
N GLN A 47 17.15 -18.71 -0.67
CA GLN A 47 16.51 -19.66 -1.56
C GLN A 47 15.15 -19.10 -1.97
N ILE A 48 14.88 -19.11 -3.27
CA ILE A 48 13.56 -18.77 -3.80
C ILE A 48 12.65 -19.98 -3.60
N LEU A 49 11.53 -19.78 -2.92
CA LEU A 49 10.54 -20.82 -2.64
C LEU A 49 9.44 -20.88 -3.70
N GLY A 50 9.18 -19.77 -4.39
CA GLY A 50 8.17 -19.69 -5.43
C GLY A 50 7.69 -18.27 -5.66
N THR A 51 6.76 -18.11 -6.61
CA THR A 51 6.06 -16.85 -6.85
C THR A 51 4.83 -16.75 -5.96
N VAL A 52 4.59 -15.56 -5.40
CA VAL A 52 3.36 -15.19 -4.71
C VAL A 52 2.69 -14.06 -5.48
N GLU A 53 1.37 -14.17 -5.63
CA GLU A 53 0.58 -13.19 -6.36
C GLU A 53 -0.62 -12.78 -5.53
N THR A 54 -1.01 -11.52 -5.63
CA THR A 54 -2.26 -11.01 -5.07
C THR A 54 -2.82 -9.92 -5.96
N GLU A 55 -4.13 -9.80 -5.99
CA GLU A 55 -4.84 -8.83 -6.81
C GLU A 55 -5.90 -8.18 -5.95
N GLY A 56 -6.26 -6.95 -6.31
CA GLY A 56 -7.31 -6.24 -5.61
C GLY A 56 -7.90 -5.12 -6.43
N VAL A 57 -8.99 -4.58 -5.88
CA VAL A 57 -9.70 -3.47 -6.49
C VAL A 57 -9.75 -2.32 -5.51
N TYR A 58 -9.18 -1.21 -5.94
CA TYR A 58 -9.36 0.08 -5.33
C TYR A 58 -10.50 0.80 -6.04
N THR A 59 -11.43 1.38 -5.26
CA THR A 59 -12.51 2.21 -5.80
C THR A 59 -12.57 3.51 -5.03
N SER A 60 -12.72 4.61 -5.77
CA SER A 60 -12.84 5.96 -5.24
C SER A 60 -14.05 6.65 -5.82
N TRP A 61 -14.93 7.16 -4.95
CA TRP A 61 -16.05 8.02 -5.32
C TRP A 61 -15.79 9.45 -4.88
N LEU A 62 -15.88 10.39 -5.81
CA LEU A 62 -15.69 11.82 -5.58
C LEU A 62 -14.32 12.19 -4.98
N LEU A 63 -13.34 11.28 -5.02
CA LEU A 63 -12.08 11.35 -4.24
C LEU A 63 -12.28 11.40 -2.71
N LEU A 64 -13.50 11.16 -2.22
CA LEU A 64 -13.86 11.25 -0.80
C LEU A 64 -13.98 9.88 -0.16
N TRP A 65 -14.60 8.94 -0.87
CA TRP A 65 -14.82 7.60 -0.36
C TRP A 65 -13.89 6.63 -1.07
N VAL A 66 -12.90 6.14 -0.32
CA VAL A 66 -11.86 5.26 -0.84
C VAL A 66 -11.97 3.90 -0.17
N THR A 67 -12.09 2.85 -0.98
CA THR A 67 -12.04 1.45 -0.53
C THR A 67 -10.89 0.75 -1.23
N GLY A 68 -10.09 -0.02 -0.50
CA GLY A 68 -8.99 -0.81 -1.06
C GLY A 68 -8.43 -1.82 -0.07
N GLU A 69 -7.80 -2.86 -0.61
CA GLU A 69 -7.18 -3.95 0.14
C GLU A 69 -5.65 -3.79 0.22
N THR A 70 -5.03 -4.45 1.20
CA THR A 70 -3.58 -4.33 1.45
C THR A 70 -2.77 -5.40 0.69
N GLY A 71 -2.24 -5.04 -0.48
CA GLY A 71 -1.49 -6.01 -1.32
C GLY A 71 -0.18 -6.53 -0.75
N TYR A 72 0.65 -5.67 -0.13
CA TYR A 72 1.96 -6.10 0.40
C TYR A 72 1.82 -7.11 1.55
N LYS A 73 0.88 -6.87 2.47
CA LYS A 73 0.65 -7.74 3.62
C LYS A 73 0.21 -9.13 3.17
N GLU A 74 -0.71 -9.21 2.21
CA GLU A 74 -1.17 -10.49 1.67
C GLU A 74 -0.05 -11.27 0.97
N LEU A 75 0.82 -10.59 0.23
CA LEU A 75 1.99 -11.24 -0.38
C LEU A 75 2.95 -11.78 0.68
N LEU A 76 3.18 -11.03 1.76
CA LEU A 76 4.03 -11.48 2.85
C LEU A 76 3.39 -12.66 3.61
N ASP A 77 2.10 -12.62 3.87
CA ASP A 77 1.37 -13.71 4.53
C ASP A 77 1.38 -14.97 3.65
N LYS A 78 1.23 -14.83 2.32
CA LYS A 78 1.41 -15.91 1.34
C LYS A 78 2.84 -16.45 1.32
N SER A 79 3.86 -15.59 1.41
CA SER A 79 5.26 -16.00 1.51
C SER A 79 5.51 -16.82 2.78
N LYS A 80 5.02 -16.35 3.92
CA LYS A 80 5.11 -17.06 5.21
C LYS A 80 4.40 -18.41 5.19
N ALA A 81 3.25 -18.50 4.53
CA ALA A 81 2.53 -19.76 4.35
C ALA A 81 3.34 -20.79 3.53
N LEU A 82 4.20 -20.34 2.61
CA LEU A 82 5.16 -21.18 1.88
C LEU A 82 6.43 -21.51 2.69
N GLY A 83 6.55 -20.99 3.92
CA GLY A 83 7.75 -21.13 4.75
C GLY A 83 8.85 -20.12 4.41
N GLY A 84 8.50 -19.04 3.69
CA GLY A 84 9.37 -17.91 3.38
C GLY A 84 9.51 -16.95 4.55
N ASP A 85 10.67 -16.31 4.62
CA ASP A 85 10.96 -15.25 5.58
C ASP A 85 10.54 -13.87 5.04
N GLU A 86 10.69 -13.66 3.73
CA GLU A 86 10.53 -12.35 3.09
C GLU A 86 10.07 -12.49 1.63
N ILE A 87 9.84 -11.36 0.94
CA ILE A 87 9.58 -11.30 -0.50
C ILE A 87 10.58 -10.40 -1.25
N ILE A 88 10.93 -10.75 -2.49
CA ILE A 88 11.81 -9.96 -3.37
C ILE A 88 11.25 -9.79 -4.78
N ASN A 89 11.84 -8.87 -5.54
CA ASN A 89 11.43 -8.48 -6.90
C ASN A 89 9.93 -8.22 -7.00
N TYR A 90 9.43 -7.39 -6.09
CA TYR A 90 8.05 -6.93 -6.10
C TYR A 90 7.73 -6.20 -7.40
N ARG A 91 6.74 -6.70 -8.14
CA ARG A 91 6.16 -6.08 -9.31
C ARG A 91 4.72 -5.70 -9.00
N PHE A 92 4.35 -4.49 -9.40
CA PHE A 92 3.00 -3.97 -9.24
C PHE A 92 2.49 -3.46 -10.58
N GLU A 93 1.40 -4.06 -11.03
CA GLU A 93 0.70 -3.71 -12.27
C GLU A 93 -0.63 -3.06 -11.90
N ILE A 94 -0.96 -1.97 -12.58
CA ILE A 94 -2.11 -1.14 -12.28
C ILE A 94 -2.90 -0.91 -13.57
N GLU A 95 -4.19 -1.16 -13.53
CA GLU A 95 -5.15 -0.78 -14.55
C GLU A 95 -6.11 0.26 -13.96
N GLU A 96 -6.05 1.49 -14.46
CA GLU A 96 -6.91 2.58 -14.02
C GLU A 96 -8.06 2.80 -15.00
N THR A 97 -9.28 2.94 -14.47
CA THR A 97 -10.46 3.35 -15.21
C THR A 97 -11.14 4.49 -14.47
N SER A 98 -11.27 5.63 -15.15
CA SER A 98 -11.72 6.87 -14.52
C SER A 98 -12.89 7.46 -15.32
N ILE A 99 -14.00 7.69 -14.64
CA ILE A 99 -15.15 8.43 -15.20
C ILE A 99 -15.08 9.84 -14.64
N LEU A 100 -14.85 10.80 -15.56
CA LEU A 100 -14.79 12.22 -15.23
C LEU A 100 -13.86 12.49 -14.04
N LEU A 101 -12.63 11.93 -14.07
CA LEU A 101 -11.47 12.02 -13.15
C LEU A 101 -11.73 12.10 -11.63
N VAL A 102 -12.61 12.99 -11.22
CA VAL A 102 -13.05 13.23 -9.86
C VAL A 102 -14.27 12.39 -9.49
N ILE A 103 -15.18 12.08 -10.42
CA ILE A 103 -16.47 11.47 -10.06
C ILE A 103 -16.32 10.03 -9.59
N TRP A 104 -15.63 9.22 -10.37
CA TRP A 104 -15.38 7.83 -10.04
C TRP A 104 -14.09 7.33 -10.62
N ASN A 105 -13.32 6.65 -9.79
CA ASN A 105 -12.12 5.95 -10.21
C ASN A 105 -12.18 4.52 -9.73
N ARG A 106 -11.82 3.60 -10.61
CA ARG A 106 -11.60 2.21 -10.27
C ARG A 106 -10.21 1.83 -10.72
N ILE A 107 -9.43 1.33 -9.79
CA ILE A 107 -8.08 0.85 -10.03
C ILE A 107 -8.07 -0.64 -9.72
N ARG A 108 -7.81 -1.45 -10.74
CA ARG A 108 -7.46 -2.86 -10.53
C ARG A 108 -5.96 -2.93 -10.42
N TRP A 109 -5.47 -3.68 -9.46
CA TRP A 109 -4.04 -3.85 -9.29
C TRP A 109 -3.72 -5.32 -9.13
N LYS A 110 -2.56 -5.71 -9.65
CA LYS A 110 -1.97 -7.04 -9.49
C LYS A 110 -0.55 -6.86 -8.97
N ALA A 111 -0.26 -7.51 -7.86
CA ALA A 111 1.05 -7.51 -7.24
C ALA A 111 1.63 -8.92 -7.28
N THR A 112 2.88 -9.04 -7.73
CA THR A 112 3.60 -10.31 -7.76
C THR A 112 4.97 -10.14 -7.12
N ALA A 113 5.44 -11.17 -6.43
CA ALA A 113 6.77 -11.18 -5.81
C ALA A 113 7.29 -12.62 -5.71
N TYR A 114 8.59 -12.79 -5.47
CA TYR A 114 9.15 -14.10 -5.12
C TYR A 114 9.26 -14.24 -3.62
N ALA A 115 8.70 -15.32 -3.08
CA ALA A 115 8.91 -15.72 -1.69
C ALA A 115 10.34 -16.25 -1.52
N ILE A 116 11.06 -15.74 -0.51
CA ILE A 116 12.42 -16.16 -0.21
C ILE A 116 12.58 -16.65 1.22
N LYS A 117 13.54 -17.54 1.41
CA LYS A 117 14.00 -18.00 2.71
C LYS A 117 15.49 -17.74 2.85
N TYR A 118 15.92 -17.14 3.96
CA TYR A 118 17.34 -16.87 4.18
C TYR A 118 18.09 -18.16 4.52
N ARG A 119 19.28 -18.36 3.93
CA ARG A 119 20.11 -19.54 4.21
C ARG A 119 20.79 -19.50 5.57
N GLU A 120 21.02 -18.34 6.18
CA GLU A 120 21.61 -18.28 7.52
C GLU A 120 20.72 -18.98 8.58
N LYS A 121 19.39 -18.96 8.41
CA LYS A 121 18.47 -19.78 9.21
C LYS A 121 18.59 -21.29 8.96
N LEU A 122 19.17 -21.72 7.85
CA LEU A 122 19.42 -23.15 7.56
C LEU A 122 20.70 -23.64 8.25
N LYS A 123 21.74 -22.79 8.39
CA LYS A 123 23.01 -23.17 9.05
C LYS A 123 22.87 -23.43 10.56
N THR A 124 21.83 -22.91 11.21
CA THR A 124 21.59 -23.11 12.66
C THR A 124 20.79 -24.37 12.98
N LEU A 125 20.40 -25.17 11.96
CA LEU A 125 19.57 -26.38 12.10
C LEU A 125 20.28 -27.68 11.69
N THR A 126 21.60 -27.65 11.53
CA THR A 126 22.47 -28.83 11.30
C THR A 126 23.61 -28.81 12.30
#